data_AF-A0AAW6RP65-F1
#
_entry.id   AF-A0AAW6RP65-F1
#
_cell.length_a   1.000
_cell.length_b   1.000
_cell.length_c   1.000
_cell.angle_alpha   90.00
_cell.angle_beta   90.00
_cell.angle_gamma   90.00
#
_symmetry.space_group_name_H-M   'P 1'
#
loop_
_entity.id
_entity.type
_entity.pdbx_description
1 polymer ?
#
loop_
_entity_poly.entity_id
_entity_poly.type
_entity_poly.pdbx_seq_one_letter_code
_entity_poly.pdbx_strand_id
1 'polypeptide(L)'
;MKLRNFGQPAKKNGRQKEREMEEKIKRHLLAYAPLEDFYVLSPPSGDNKNSLVGFFSKGDPLLLVIDDDEIAEHAIDFLLKNGVKVLFSDEELSEYGKNRQVSRDHQNERSR
;
A
#
# COMPACT_ATOMS: atom_id res chain seq x y z
N MET A 1 -30.56 -29.57 -37.05
CA MET A 1 -29.20 -29.75 -36.49
C MET A 1 -28.87 -28.57 -35.59
N LYS A 2 -28.46 -28.81 -34.32
CA LYS A 2 -28.16 -27.77 -33.31
C LYS A 2 -26.73 -27.24 -33.52
N LEU A 3 -26.59 -25.92 -33.70
CA LEU A 3 -25.31 -25.21 -33.63
C LEU A 3 -24.90 -25.06 -32.16
N ARG A 4 -23.71 -25.55 -31.80
CA ARG A 4 -23.15 -25.42 -30.45
C ARG A 4 -22.40 -24.08 -30.36
N ASN A 5 -22.90 -23.18 -29.53
CA ASN A 5 -22.17 -21.99 -29.08
C ASN A 5 -21.01 -22.44 -28.19
N PHE A 6 -19.78 -22.36 -28.70
CA PHE A 6 -18.58 -22.49 -27.88
C PHE A 6 -18.39 -21.17 -27.11
N GLY A 7 -18.88 -21.14 -25.87
CA GLY A 7 -18.50 -20.11 -24.91
C GLY A 7 -17.01 -20.23 -24.61
N GLN A 8 -16.24 -19.19 -24.94
CA GLN A 8 -14.83 -19.06 -24.58
C GLN A 8 -14.68 -18.94 -23.05
N PRO A 9 -13.87 -19.77 -22.36
CA PRO A 9 -13.54 -19.55 -20.96
C PRO A 9 -12.15 -18.90 -20.85
N ALA A 10 -12.01 -17.63 -21.25
CA ALA A 10 -10.72 -16.92 -21.16
C ALA A 10 -10.58 -15.98 -19.95
N LYS A 11 -11.65 -15.75 -19.16
CA LYS A 11 -11.67 -14.70 -18.11
C LYS A 11 -11.52 -15.18 -16.66
N LYS A 12 -11.47 -16.49 -16.39
CA LYS A 12 -11.39 -17.01 -15.01
C LYS A 12 -9.97 -17.00 -14.43
N ASN A 13 -8.94 -17.26 -15.23
CA ASN A 13 -7.58 -17.46 -14.71
C ASN A 13 -6.86 -16.15 -14.33
N GLY A 14 -7.17 -15.02 -14.99
CA GLY A 14 -6.55 -13.73 -14.66
C GLY A 14 -6.95 -13.20 -13.29
N ARG A 15 -8.25 -13.25 -12.98
CA ARG A 15 -8.78 -12.77 -11.68
C ARG A 15 -8.29 -13.56 -10.48
N GLN A 16 -7.95 -14.84 -10.66
CA GLN A 16 -7.41 -15.65 -9.58
C GLN A 16 -5.96 -15.27 -9.28
N LYS A 17 -5.14 -15.08 -10.32
CA LYS A 17 -3.75 -14.62 -10.16
C LYS A 17 -3.65 -13.25 -9.51
N GLU A 18 -4.51 -12.30 -9.91
CA GLU A 18 -4.57 -10.97 -9.29
C GLU A 18 -4.87 -11.05 -7.79
N ARG A 19 -5.80 -11.93 -7.39
CA ARG A 19 -6.12 -12.13 -5.96
C ARG A 19 -4.97 -12.76 -5.19
N GLU A 20 -4.33 -13.78 -5.74
CA GLU A 20 -3.18 -14.44 -5.10
C GLU A 20 -2.03 -13.44 -4.90
N MET A 21 -1.82 -12.55 -5.86
CA MET A 21 -0.84 -11.47 -5.78
C MET A 21 -1.23 -10.41 -4.73
N GLU A 22 -2.48 -9.96 -4.74
CA GLU A 22 -2.99 -9.00 -3.74
C GLU A 22 -2.87 -9.57 -2.31
N GLU A 23 -3.20 -10.84 -2.11
CA GLU A 23 -3.02 -11.50 -0.80
C GLU A 23 -1.55 -11.60 -0.40
N LYS A 24 -0.65 -11.91 -1.34
CA LYS A 24 0.80 -11.95 -1.09
C LYS A 24 1.31 -10.58 -0.64
N ILE A 25 0.92 -9.51 -1.34
CA ILE A 25 1.27 -8.12 -1.02
C ILE A 25 0.72 -7.73 0.34
N LYS A 26 -0.57 -7.99 0.58
CA LYS A 26 -1.21 -7.69 1.86
C LYS A 26 -0.50 -8.37 3.02
N ARG A 27 -0.18 -9.66 2.89
CA ARG A 27 0.57 -10.41 3.92
C ARG A 27 1.98 -9.85 4.12
N HIS A 28 2.65 -9.48 3.03
CA HIS A 28 3.98 -8.88 3.08
C HIS A 28 3.96 -7.56 3.85
N LEU A 29 3.07 -6.63 3.48
CA LEU A 29 2.93 -5.32 4.15
C LEU A 29 2.55 -5.47 5.63
N LEU A 30 1.58 -6.34 5.94
CA LEU A 30 1.13 -6.57 7.32
C LEU A 30 2.18 -7.22 8.22
N ALA A 31 3.25 -7.81 7.66
CA ALA A 31 4.37 -8.31 8.46
C ALA A 31 5.23 -7.18 9.06
N TYR A 32 5.18 -5.97 8.47
CA TYR A 32 5.94 -4.81 8.95
C TYR A 32 5.10 -3.91 9.86
N ALA A 33 3.89 -3.56 9.43
CA ALA A 33 2.99 -2.68 10.17
C ALA A 33 1.52 -2.86 9.77
N PRO A 34 0.55 -2.35 10.57
CA PRO A 34 -0.82 -2.18 10.12
C PRO A 34 -0.91 -1.28 8.88
N LEU A 35 -1.89 -1.52 7.98
CA LEU A 35 -2.03 -0.75 6.73
C LEU A 35 -2.20 0.76 6.95
N GLU A 36 -2.83 1.16 8.06
CA GLU A 36 -2.96 2.57 8.42
C GLU A 36 -1.60 3.25 8.58
N ASP A 37 -0.58 2.53 9.05
CA ASP A 37 0.78 3.03 9.32
C ASP A 37 1.62 3.27 8.09
N PHE A 38 1.17 2.80 6.93
CA PHE A 38 1.87 3.03 5.67
C PHE A 38 1.62 4.43 5.09
N TYR A 39 2.56 4.84 4.24
CA TYR A 39 2.46 6.00 3.37
C TYR A 39 3.20 5.70 2.05
N VAL A 40 2.83 6.44 1.00
CA VAL A 40 3.52 6.39 -0.29
C VAL A 40 4.26 7.72 -0.47
N LEU A 41 5.58 7.67 -0.66
CA LEU A 41 6.39 8.84 -0.97
C LEU A 41 6.53 8.93 -2.49
N SER A 42 5.83 9.89 -3.11
CA SER A 42 5.86 10.10 -4.55
C SER A 42 6.84 11.22 -4.90
N PRO A 43 7.55 11.14 -6.03
CA PRO A 43 8.36 12.26 -6.49
C PRO A 43 7.47 13.50 -6.76
N PRO A 44 8.04 14.72 -6.73
CA PRO A 44 7.30 15.96 -7.05
C PRO A 44 6.66 15.98 -8.44
N SER A 45 7.13 15.13 -9.36
CA SER A 45 6.53 14.96 -10.69
C SER A 45 5.16 14.25 -10.65
N GLY A 46 4.81 13.61 -9.52
CA GLY A 46 3.62 12.78 -9.38
C GLY A 46 3.69 11.45 -10.14
N ASP A 47 4.89 11.04 -10.58
CA ASP A 47 5.07 9.77 -11.28
C ASP A 47 5.14 8.62 -10.28
N ASN A 48 4.05 7.84 -10.21
CA ASN A 48 3.93 6.71 -9.31
C ASN A 48 4.97 5.61 -9.54
N LYS A 49 5.61 5.56 -10.71
CA LYS A 49 6.64 4.56 -11.01
C LYS A 49 7.90 4.71 -10.16
N ASN A 50 8.17 5.93 -9.69
CA ASN A 50 9.31 6.21 -8.82
C ASN A 50 8.86 6.45 -7.38
N SER A 51 7.61 6.12 -7.04
CA SER A 51 7.13 6.22 -5.68
C SER A 51 7.75 5.14 -4.81
N LEU A 52 7.99 5.47 -3.55
CA LEU A 52 8.53 4.57 -2.54
C LEU A 52 7.47 4.25 -1.49
N VAL A 53 7.54 3.06 -0.92
CA VAL A 53 6.65 2.65 0.18
C VAL A 53 7.35 2.88 1.51
N GLY A 54 6.68 3.54 2.44
CA GLY A 54 7.18 3.70 3.81
C GLY A 54 6.09 3.42 4.84
N PHE A 55 6.49 3.30 6.10
CA PHE A 55 5.58 3.13 7.22
C PHE A 55 6.13 3.77 8.49
N PHE A 56 5.25 4.04 9.46
CA PHE A 56 5.66 4.53 10.78
C PHE A 56 5.86 3.38 11.75
N SER A 57 7.03 3.33 12.39
CA SER A 57 7.33 2.41 13.49
C SER A 57 7.68 3.20 14.73
N LYS A 58 6.89 3.05 15.80
CA LYS A 58 7.08 3.78 17.08
C LYS A 58 7.19 5.31 16.93
N GLY A 59 6.57 5.88 15.89
CA GLY A 59 6.59 7.32 15.61
C GLY A 59 7.66 7.75 14.61
N ASP A 60 8.62 6.87 14.29
CA ASP A 60 9.66 7.16 13.31
C ASP A 60 9.25 6.70 11.90
N PRO A 61 9.46 7.53 10.86
CA PRO A 61 9.24 7.12 9.47
C PRO A 61 10.35 6.18 9.01
N LEU A 62 9.96 5.04 8.42
CA LEU A 62 10.86 4.06 7.85
C LEU A 62 10.50 3.77 6.40
N LEU A 63 11.52 3.61 5.56
CA LEU A 63 11.34 3.21 4.16
C LEU A 63 11.33 1.68 4.07
N LEU A 64 10.35 1.13 3.36
CA LEU A 64 10.31 -0.29 3.00
C LEU A 64 10.98 -0.47 1.64
N VAL A 65 12.12 -1.16 1.63
CA VAL A 65 12.80 -1.57 0.40
C VAL A 65 12.27 -2.94 -0.01
N ILE A 66 11.67 -3.01 -1.21
CA ILE A 66 11.16 -4.24 -1.81
C ILE A 66 12.08 -4.54 -3.00
N ASP A 67 12.84 -5.63 -2.92
CA ASP A 67 13.85 -6.00 -3.94
C ASP A 67 13.24 -6.44 -5.29
N ASP A 68 11.95 -6.78 -5.28
CA ASP A 68 11.21 -7.26 -6.45
C ASP A 68 10.36 -6.12 -7.02
N ASP A 69 10.76 -5.60 -8.17
CA ASP A 69 10.11 -4.45 -8.84
C ASP A 69 8.62 -4.70 -9.12
N GLU A 70 8.24 -5.92 -9.50
CA GLU A 70 6.83 -6.27 -9.76
C GLU A 70 6.03 -6.20 -8.46
N ILE A 71 6.58 -6.75 -7.37
CA ILE A 71 5.92 -6.68 -6.05
C ILE A 71 5.86 -5.22 -5.55
N ALA A 72 6.90 -4.42 -5.79
CA ALA A 72 6.94 -3.02 -5.40
C ALA A 72 5.84 -2.20 -6.09
N GLU A 73 5.70 -2.33 -7.42
CA GLU A 73 4.66 -1.67 -8.20
C GLU A 73 3.25 -2.06 -7.70
N HIS A 74 3.02 -3.37 -7.50
CA HIS A 74 1.72 -3.82 -7.01
C HIS A 74 1.44 -3.43 -5.55
N ALA A 75 2.47 -3.30 -4.71
CA ALA A 75 2.32 -2.79 -3.34
C ALA A 75 1.88 -1.32 -3.33
N ILE A 76 2.47 -0.48 -4.18
CA ILE A 76 2.07 0.92 -4.33
C ILE A 76 0.61 1.00 -4.79
N ASP A 77 0.25 0.28 -5.87
CA ASP A 77 -1.13 0.26 -6.38
C ASP A 77 -2.13 -0.24 -5.32
N PHE A 78 -1.78 -1.28 -4.56
CA PHE A 78 -2.60 -1.76 -3.46
C PHE A 78 -2.81 -0.70 -2.37
N LEU A 79 -1.75 -0.02 -1.94
CA LEU A 79 -1.83 1.02 -0.91
C LEU A 79 -2.69 2.20 -1.39
N LEU A 80 -2.49 2.65 -2.63
CA LEU A 80 -3.28 3.72 -3.25
C LEU A 80 -4.77 3.36 -3.33
N LYS A 81 -5.10 2.13 -3.75
CA LYS A 81 -6.49 1.62 -3.77
C LYS A 81 -7.14 1.58 -2.39
N ASN A 82 -6.35 1.39 -1.34
CA ASN A 82 -6.82 1.39 0.05
C ASN A 82 -6.83 2.80 0.68
N GLY A 83 -6.57 3.86 -0.09
CA GLY A 83 -6.64 5.24 0.38
C GLY A 83 -5.50 5.64 1.30
N VAL A 84 -4.36 4.94 1.25
CA VAL A 84 -3.17 5.29 1.99
C VAL A 84 -2.64 6.66 1.55
N LYS A 85 -2.12 7.43 2.50
CA LYS A 85 -1.66 8.80 2.26
C LYS A 85 -0.47 8.81 1.30
N VAL A 86 -0.56 9.64 0.27
CA VAL A 86 0.57 9.99 -0.60
C VAL A 86 1.19 11.29 -0.12
N LEU A 87 2.52 11.32 -0.08
CA LEU A 87 3.36 12.42 0.37
C LEU A 87 4.33 12.78 -0.75
N PHE A 88 4.59 14.07 -0.96
CA PHE A 88 5.40 14.57 -2.07
C PHE A 88 6.71 15.23 -1.63
N SER A 89 6.92 15.36 -0.32
CA SER A 89 8.14 15.94 0.25
C SER A 89 8.46 15.41 1.65
N ASP A 90 9.70 15.63 2.06
CA ASP A 90 10.16 15.33 3.42
C ASP A 90 9.45 16.20 4.46
N GLU A 91 9.09 17.45 4.11
CA GLU A 91 8.24 18.29 4.97
C GLU A 91 6.88 17.66 5.23
N GLU A 92 6.17 17.18 4.19
CA GLU A 92 4.87 16.53 4.35
C GLU A 92 4.99 15.26 5.20
N LEU A 93 6.07 14.50 5.02
CA LEU A 93 6.38 13.32 5.84
C LEU A 93 6.57 13.67 7.31
N SER A 94 7.33 14.73 7.59
CA SER A 94 7.56 15.22 8.96
C SER A 94 6.26 15.66 9.63
N GLU A 95 5.43 16.44 8.93
CA GLU A 95 4.14 16.90 9.45
C GLU A 95 3.17 15.75 9.69
N TYR A 96 3.09 14.82 8.73
CA TYR A 96 2.23 13.65 8.86
C TYR A 96 2.63 12.78 10.05
N GLY A 97 3.93 12.56 10.27
CA GLY A 97 4.44 11.84 11.43
C GLY A 97 4.08 12.50 12.76
N LYS A 98 4.25 13.82 12.87
CA LYS A 98 3.89 14.59 14.08
C LYS A 98 2.41 14.46 14.42
N ASN A 99 1.53 14.66 13.44
CA ASN A 99 0.07 14.58 13.63
C ASN A 99 -0.39 13.19 14.06
N ARG A 100 0.31 12.16 13.59
CA ARG A 100 0.05 10.76 13.92
C ARG A 100 0.46 10.42 15.35
N GLN A 101 1.62 10.90 15.80
CA GLN A 101 2.10 10.72 17.17
C GLN A 101 1.13 11.36 18.17
N VAL A 102 0.71 12.61 17.91
CA VAL A 102 -0.28 13.31 18.73
C VAL A 102 -1.60 12.53 18.79
N SER A 103 -2.05 11.96 17.68
CA SER A 103 -3.28 11.15 17.66
C SER A 103 -3.17 9.87 18.50
N ARG A 104 -2.00 9.21 18.52
CA ARG A 104 -1.77 8.01 19.35
C ARG A 104 -1.71 8.35 20.84
N ASP A 105 -1.01 9.42 21.19
CA ASP A 105 -0.87 9.82 22.60
C ASP A 105 -2.22 10.21 23.20
N HIS A 106 -3.08 10.93 22.45
CA HIS A 106 -4.43 11.27 22.90
C HIS A 106 -5.35 10.05 23.08
N GLN A 107 -5.17 8.97 22.31
CA GLN A 107 -5.95 7.73 22.50
C GLN A 107 -5.49 6.96 23.74
N ASN A 108 -4.20 7.03 24.05
CA ASN A 108 -3.60 6.34 25.20
C ASN A 108 -3.94 7.05 26.52
N GLU A 109 -4.09 8.38 26.52
CA GLU A 109 -4.56 9.15 27.68
C GLU A 109 -6.05 8.94 27.98
N ARG A 110 -6.90 8.69 26.98
CA ARG A 110 -8.34 8.40 27.19
C ARG A 110 -8.64 7.00 27.70
N SER A 111 -7.67 6.09 27.68
CA SER A 111 -7.83 4.69 28.10
C SER A 111 -7.29 4.41 29.52
N ARG A 112 -6.82 5.44 30.22
CA ARG A 112 -6.40 5.40 31.63
C ARG A 112 -7.46 6.02 32.53
#